data_AF-A0A962EFW7-F1
#
_entry.id   AF-A0A962EFW7-F1
#
_cell.length_a   1.000
_cell.length_b   1.000
_cell.length_c   1.000
_cell.angle_alpha   90.00
_cell.angle_beta   90.00
_cell.angle_gamma   90.00
#
_symmetry.space_group_name_H-M   'P 1'
#
loop_
_entity.id
_entity.type
_entity.pdbx_description
1 polymer ?
#
loop_
_entity_poly.entity_id
_entity_poly.type
_entity_poly.pdbx_seq_one_letter_code
_entity_poly.pdbx_strand_id
1 'polypeptide(L)'
;MIAELLSWEFAWPWMLLALPLPWLAARLLPPTQAGQGGALRTPFFGELETLAGTAARARKSHLSPWMLMAWALLCVAAARPQILGEAIKPPQAGRDLLLAVDLSGSMAAEDMRLGGRIVDRLTAVKAVLGDFLERRAGDRVGLLLFGERAYG
;
A
#
# COMPACT_ATOMS: atom_id res chain seq x y z
N MET A 1 17.02 -0.73 -19.16
CA MET A 1 16.74 0.69 -19.46
C MET A 1 15.25 0.97 -19.69
N ILE A 2 14.48 0.10 -20.38
CA ILE A 2 13.02 0.29 -20.57
C ILE A 2 12.21 -0.12 -19.32
N ALA A 3 12.65 -1.12 -18.55
CA ALA A 3 11.97 -1.58 -17.34
C ALA A 3 11.93 -0.52 -16.21
N GLU A 4 13.00 0.27 -16.06
CA GLU A 4 13.09 1.41 -15.12
C GLU A 4 12.13 2.55 -15.43
N LEU A 5 11.67 2.67 -16.68
CA LEU A 5 10.70 3.68 -17.10
C LEU A 5 9.24 3.21 -16.88
N LEU A 6 9.01 1.90 -16.79
CA LEU A 6 7.69 1.30 -16.61
C LEU A 6 7.27 1.17 -15.14
N SER A 7 8.17 1.41 -14.19
CA SER A 7 7.90 1.37 -12.75
C SER A 7 7.36 2.69 -12.17
N TRP A 8 7.02 3.66 -13.02
CA TRP A 8 6.40 4.91 -12.60
C TRP A 8 4.93 4.69 -12.29
N GLU A 9 4.59 4.73 -11.01
CA GLU A 9 3.21 4.72 -10.56
C GLU A 9 2.93 5.96 -9.70
N PHE A 10 1.71 6.47 -9.80
CA PHE A 10 1.21 7.42 -8.83
C PHE A 10 0.63 6.63 -7.67
N ALA A 11 1.04 6.93 -6.44
CA ALA A 11 0.36 6.36 -5.28
C ALA A 11 -1.09 6.88 -5.19
N TRP A 12 -1.35 8.11 -5.70
CA TRP A 12 -2.64 8.80 -5.59
C TRP A 12 -3.09 9.44 -6.91
N PRO A 13 -3.34 8.66 -7.99
CA PRO A 13 -3.68 9.21 -9.31
C PRO A 13 -4.94 10.09 -9.31
N TRP A 14 -5.88 9.85 -8.39
CA TRP A 14 -7.10 10.66 -8.24
C TRP A 14 -6.82 12.12 -7.86
N MET A 15 -5.64 12.43 -7.30
CA MET A 15 -5.28 13.83 -7.04
C MET A 15 -5.17 14.66 -8.33
N LEU A 16 -4.92 14.04 -9.48
CA LEU A 16 -4.93 14.71 -10.77
C LEU A 16 -6.33 15.16 -11.21
N LEU A 17 -7.40 14.61 -10.62
CA LEU A 17 -8.76 15.12 -10.83
C LEU A 17 -8.98 16.51 -10.22
N ALA A 18 -8.05 16.99 -9.38
CA ALA A 18 -8.05 18.36 -8.86
C ALA A 18 -7.50 19.38 -9.88
N LEU A 19 -6.89 18.94 -10.98
CA LEU A 19 -6.30 19.82 -11.99
C LEU A 19 -7.31 20.79 -12.65
N PRO A 20 -8.58 20.40 -12.96
CA PRO A 20 -9.57 21.32 -13.50
C PRO A 20 -10.23 22.24 -12.44
N LEU A 21 -9.94 22.10 -11.14
CA LEU A 21 -10.55 22.94 -10.08
C LEU A 21 -10.40 24.44 -10.29
N PRO A 22 -9.22 24.99 -10.64
CA PRO A 22 -9.06 26.43 -10.83
C PRO A 22 -9.93 26.96 -11.98
N TRP A 23 -10.08 26.16 -13.05
CA TRP A 23 -10.91 26.50 -14.19
C TRP A 23 -12.40 26.42 -13.87
N LEU A 24 -12.84 25.36 -13.17
CA LEU A 24 -14.19 25.22 -12.66
C LEU A 24 -14.55 26.35 -11.69
N ALA A 25 -13.65 26.66 -10.76
CA ALA A 25 -13.81 27.76 -9.81
C ALA A 25 -13.95 29.11 -10.55
N ALA A 26 -13.13 29.37 -11.56
CA ALA A 26 -13.23 30.59 -12.36
C ALA A 26 -14.54 30.69 -13.17
N ARG A 27 -15.19 29.56 -13.49
CA ARG A 27 -16.44 29.51 -14.26
C ARG A 27 -17.69 29.52 -13.38
N LEU A 28 -17.64 28.87 -12.22
CA LEU A 28 -18.79 28.68 -11.32
C LEU A 28 -18.87 29.73 -10.22
N LEU A 29 -17.73 30.25 -9.73
CA LEU A 29 -17.75 31.28 -8.71
C LEU A 29 -18.06 32.64 -9.36
N PRO A 30 -18.92 33.45 -8.73
CA PRO A 30 -19.16 34.80 -9.20
C PRO A 30 -17.84 35.58 -9.22
N PRO A 31 -17.63 36.48 -10.20
CA PRO A 31 -16.45 37.33 -10.24
C PRO A 31 -16.32 38.03 -8.89
N THR A 32 -15.20 37.79 -8.19
CA THR A 32 -14.91 38.54 -6.98
C THR A 32 -14.90 40.01 -7.37
N GLN A 33 -15.79 40.79 -6.75
CA GLN A 33 -15.79 42.24 -6.87
C GLN A 33 -14.53 42.75 -6.17
N ALA A 34 -13.40 42.64 -6.88
CA ALA A 34 -12.14 43.26 -6.56
C ALA A 34 -12.33 44.79 -6.70
N GLY A 35 -13.01 45.33 -5.71
CA GLY A 35 -13.45 46.71 -5.57
C GLY A 35 -13.95 47.02 -4.16
N GLN A 36 -14.22 45.99 -3.33
CA GLN A 36 -14.65 46.18 -1.93
C GLN A 36 -13.70 45.55 -0.89
N GLY A 37 -12.52 45.09 -1.32
CA GLY A 37 -11.48 44.55 -0.43
C GLY A 37 -10.53 45.65 0.02
N GLY A 38 -10.88 46.32 1.12
CA GLY A 38 -10.04 47.34 1.76
C GLY A 38 -10.61 48.76 1.73
N ALA A 39 -11.94 48.92 1.74
CA ALA A 39 -12.53 50.22 2.05
C ALA A 39 -12.24 50.54 3.53
N LEU A 40 -11.20 51.35 3.80
CA LEU A 40 -11.30 52.29 4.91
C LEU A 40 -12.69 52.91 4.79
N ARG A 41 -13.55 52.75 5.81
CA ARG A 41 -14.85 53.43 5.85
C ARG A 41 -14.60 54.91 6.03
N THR A 42 -14.29 55.59 4.93
CA THR A 42 -14.25 57.05 4.87
C THR A 42 -15.64 57.55 4.50
N PRO A 43 -16.11 58.65 5.11
CA PRO A 43 -17.45 59.18 4.90
C PRO A 43 -17.68 59.80 3.49
N PHE A 44 -16.75 59.63 2.55
CA PHE A 44 -16.79 60.21 1.19
C PHE A 44 -16.96 59.17 0.07
N PHE A 45 -17.49 57.97 0.40
CA PHE A 45 -17.56 56.85 -0.54
C PHE A 45 -18.37 57.15 -1.82
N GLY A 46 -19.46 57.94 -1.70
CA GLY A 46 -20.34 58.26 -2.84
C GLY A 46 -19.74 59.21 -3.88
N GLU A 47 -18.84 60.13 -3.48
CA GLU A 47 -18.16 61.04 -4.43
C GLU A 47 -17.01 60.36 -5.17
N LEU A 48 -16.36 59.36 -4.54
CA LEU A 48 -15.34 58.56 -5.18
C LEU A 48 -15.94 57.57 -6.19
N GLU A 49 -17.15 57.06 -5.93
CA GLU A 49 -17.84 56.10 -6.80
C GLU A 49 -18.30 56.74 -8.12
N THR A 50 -18.68 58.02 -8.12
CA THR A 50 -19.05 58.76 -9.34
C THR A 50 -17.84 59.10 -10.21
N LEU A 51 -16.67 59.35 -9.59
CA LEU A 51 -15.38 59.50 -10.30
C LEU A 51 -14.80 58.15 -10.77
N ALA A 52 -15.06 57.07 -10.03
CA ALA A 52 -14.56 55.72 -10.32
C ALA A 52 -15.50 54.87 -11.20
N GLY A 53 -16.74 55.31 -11.44
CA GLY A 53 -17.77 54.59 -12.21
C GLY A 53 -17.38 54.27 -13.66
N THR A 54 -16.35 54.92 -14.20
CA THR A 54 -15.74 54.60 -15.50
C THR A 54 -14.56 53.62 -15.40
N ALA A 55 -13.93 53.50 -14.24
CA ALA A 55 -12.77 52.64 -13.98
C ALA A 55 -13.13 51.23 -13.46
N ALA A 56 -14.37 51.03 -12.99
CA ALA A 56 -14.88 49.74 -12.54
C ALA A 56 -15.24 48.77 -13.68
N ARG A 57 -14.49 48.81 -14.79
CA ARG A 57 -14.49 47.70 -15.75
C ARG A 57 -13.89 46.52 -15.01
N ALA A 58 -14.77 45.64 -14.50
CA ALA A 58 -14.43 44.41 -13.79
C ALA A 58 -13.15 43.83 -14.39
N ARG A 59 -12.04 43.99 -13.67
CA ARG A 59 -10.75 43.42 -14.07
C ARG A 59 -11.04 41.93 -14.08
N LYS A 60 -11.25 41.35 -15.28
CA LYS A 60 -11.37 39.90 -15.43
C LYS A 60 -10.11 39.36 -14.79
N SER A 61 -10.28 38.75 -13.62
CA SER A 61 -9.23 38.09 -12.87
C SER A 61 -8.79 36.92 -13.74
N HIS A 62 -7.89 37.20 -14.67
CA HIS A 62 -7.23 36.15 -15.42
C HIS A 62 -6.31 35.48 -14.39
N LEU A 63 -6.56 34.21 -14.12
CA LEU A 63 -5.63 33.40 -13.37
C LEU A 63 -4.28 33.50 -14.06
N SER A 64 -3.30 34.13 -13.39
CA SER A 64 -1.94 34.25 -13.91
C SER A 64 -1.44 32.86 -14.29
N PRO A 65 -0.78 32.69 -15.45
CA PRO A 65 -0.28 31.38 -15.86
C PRO A 65 0.72 30.78 -14.85
N TRP A 66 1.41 31.63 -14.07
CA TRP A 66 2.24 31.18 -12.95
C TRP A 66 1.44 30.52 -11.82
N MET A 67 0.23 31.00 -11.54
CA MET A 67 -0.66 30.42 -10.54
C MET A 67 -1.15 29.04 -10.98
N LEU A 68 -1.52 28.90 -12.26
CA LEU A 68 -1.92 27.63 -12.84
C LEU A 68 -0.78 26.62 -12.85
N MET A 69 0.44 27.07 -13.17
CA MET A 69 1.63 26.22 -13.15
C MET A 69 1.97 25.77 -11.72
N ALA A 70 1.91 26.68 -10.75
CA ALA A 70 2.09 26.34 -9.33
C ALA A 70 1.04 25.32 -8.85
N TRP A 71 -0.22 25.48 -9.27
CA TRP A 71 -1.30 24.54 -8.96
C TRP A 71 -1.07 23.15 -9.59
N ALA A 72 -0.65 23.10 -10.85
CA ALA A 72 -0.34 21.84 -11.53
C ALA A 72 0.80 21.11 -10.84
N LEU A 73 1.88 21.81 -10.48
CA LEU A 73 3.00 21.25 -9.71
C LEU A 73 2.55 20.72 -8.35
N LEU A 74 1.66 21.43 -7.66
CA LEU A 74 1.10 20.99 -6.39
C LEU A 74 0.26 19.71 -6.55
N CYS A 75 -0.56 19.61 -7.60
CA CYS A 75 -1.34 18.39 -7.89
C CYS A 75 -0.43 17.20 -8.20
N VAL A 76 0.62 17.39 -9.01
CA VAL A 76 1.60 16.35 -9.35
C VAL A 76 2.38 15.90 -8.11
N ALA A 77 2.85 16.84 -7.30
CA ALA A 77 3.51 16.52 -6.04
C ALA A 77 2.59 15.76 -5.07
N ALA A 78 1.32 16.15 -4.98
CA ALA A 78 0.33 15.49 -4.14
C ALA A 78 -0.04 14.08 -4.66
N ALA A 79 -0.03 13.85 -5.97
CA ALA A 79 -0.23 12.53 -6.57
C ALA A 79 0.88 11.52 -6.21
N ARG A 80 2.00 12.00 -5.63
CA ARG A 80 3.15 11.21 -5.19
C ARG A 80 3.65 10.25 -6.28
N PRO A 81 4.36 10.78 -7.30
CA PRO A 81 5.04 9.94 -8.27
C PRO A 81 6.09 9.11 -7.53
N GLN A 82 6.00 7.79 -7.66
CA GLN A 82 6.92 6.85 -7.05
C GLN A 82 7.45 5.88 -8.10
N ILE A 83 8.72 5.54 -7.96
CA ILE A 83 9.37 4.49 -8.74
C ILE A 83 9.27 3.23 -7.89
N LEU A 84 8.41 2.29 -8.30
CA LEU A 84 8.32 1.00 -7.63
C LEU A 84 9.51 0.14 -8.07
N GLY A 85 10.30 -0.32 -7.10
CA GLY A 85 11.31 -1.32 -7.39
C GLY A 85 10.68 -2.63 -7.86
N GLU A 86 11.52 -3.59 -8.27
CA GLU A 86 11.04 -4.93 -8.59
C GLU A 86 10.20 -5.50 -7.44
N ALA A 87 9.14 -6.24 -7.79
CA ALA A 87 8.29 -6.89 -6.81
C ALA A 87 9.12 -7.87 -5.98
N ILE A 88 9.52 -7.43 -4.78
CA ILE A 88 10.21 -8.28 -3.81
C ILE A 88 9.19 -9.31 -3.36
N LYS A 89 9.38 -10.56 -3.80
CA LYS A 89 8.64 -11.68 -3.21
C LYS A 89 9.02 -11.71 -1.74
N PRO A 90 8.06 -11.53 -0.80
CA PRO A 90 8.40 -11.65 0.60
C PRO A 90 9.08 -13.00 0.81
N PRO A 91 10.18 -13.06 1.59
CA PRO A 91 10.84 -14.33 1.86
C PRO A 91 9.77 -15.28 2.39
N GLN A 92 9.68 -16.49 1.83
CA GLN A 92 8.75 -17.48 2.36
C GLN A 92 9.10 -17.66 3.84
N ALA A 93 8.21 -17.21 4.72
CA ALA A 93 8.41 -17.30 6.15
C ALA A 93 8.35 -18.79 6.51
N GLY A 94 9.52 -19.43 6.56
CA GLY A 94 9.66 -20.75 7.13
C GLY A 94 9.11 -20.74 8.55
N ARG A 95 8.25 -21.69 8.86
CA ARG A 95 7.71 -21.87 10.21
C ARG A 95 8.67 -22.73 11.02
N ASP A 96 8.79 -22.43 12.31
CA ASP A 96 9.48 -23.28 13.26
C ASP A 96 8.50 -24.34 13.77
N LEU A 97 8.82 -25.62 13.56
CA LEU A 97 8.01 -26.76 13.97
C LEU A 97 8.82 -27.65 14.92
N LEU A 98 8.21 -28.07 16.02
CA LEU A 98 8.78 -29.07 16.92
C LEU A 98 7.93 -30.34 16.84
N LEU A 99 8.54 -31.44 16.40
CA LEU A 99 7.92 -32.74 16.31
C LEU A 99 8.32 -33.59 17.52
N ALA A 100 7.35 -34.01 18.31
CA ALA A 100 7.56 -34.97 19.39
C ALA A 100 7.15 -36.37 18.94
N VAL A 101 8.08 -37.33 18.96
CA VAL A 101 7.84 -38.72 18.56
C VAL A 101 8.09 -39.65 19.74
N ASP A 102 7.13 -40.52 20.02
CA ASP A 102 7.25 -41.57 21.03
C ASP A 102 8.06 -42.75 20.48
N LEU A 103 8.92 -43.32 21.31
CA LEU A 103 9.73 -44.52 21.09
C LEU A 103 9.47 -45.60 22.17
N SER A 104 8.38 -45.47 22.94
CA SER A 104 7.96 -46.46 23.93
C SER A 104 7.72 -47.83 23.28
N GLY A 105 7.73 -48.90 24.09
CA GLY A 105 7.50 -50.26 23.61
C GLY A 105 6.17 -50.44 22.86
N SER A 106 5.18 -49.56 23.07
CA SER A 106 3.91 -49.56 22.33
C SER A 106 4.08 -49.23 20.84
N MET A 107 5.17 -48.57 20.45
CA MET A 107 5.46 -48.18 19.08
C MET A 107 5.92 -49.34 18.19
N ALA A 108 6.30 -50.47 18.79
CA ALA A 108 6.61 -51.72 18.08
C ALA A 108 5.35 -52.52 17.70
N ALA A 109 4.15 -52.06 18.06
CA ALA A 109 2.91 -52.75 17.70
C ALA A 109 2.67 -52.69 16.18
N GLU A 110 2.53 -53.87 15.55
CA GLU A 110 2.25 -54.04 14.12
C GLU A 110 0.75 -53.91 13.82
N ASP A 111 0.17 -52.74 14.09
CA ASP A 111 -1.26 -52.48 13.89
C ASP A 111 -1.54 -51.37 12.86
N MET A 112 -0.50 -50.83 12.22
CA MET A 112 -0.62 -49.79 11.20
C MET A 112 -0.51 -50.38 9.80
N ARG A 113 -1.24 -49.80 8.84
CA ARG A 113 -1.18 -50.21 7.43
C ARG A 113 -0.51 -49.14 6.60
N LEU A 114 0.57 -49.49 5.91
CA LEU A 114 1.31 -48.61 5.02
C LEU A 114 1.53 -49.32 3.68
N GLY A 115 1.05 -48.72 2.58
CA GLY A 115 1.22 -49.30 1.23
C GLY A 115 0.65 -50.72 1.07
N GLY A 116 -0.41 -51.06 1.81
CA GLY A 116 -1.04 -52.38 1.80
C GLY A 116 -0.37 -53.43 2.70
N ARG A 117 0.75 -53.12 3.35
CA ARG A 117 1.44 -53.98 4.32
C ARG A 117 1.09 -53.56 5.75
N ILE A 118 1.06 -54.52 6.68
CA ILE A 118 1.01 -54.24 8.11
C ILE A 118 2.44 -53.93 8.57
N VAL A 119 2.60 -52.83 9.30
CA VAL A 119 3.90 -52.32 9.80
C VAL A 119 3.73 -51.84 11.23
N ASP A 120 4.84 -51.72 11.95
CA ASP A 120 4.84 -51.11 13.27
C ASP A 120 4.52 -49.60 13.23
N ARG A 121 4.01 -49.07 14.35
CA ARG A 121 3.63 -47.66 14.47
C ARG A 121 4.79 -46.71 14.21
N LEU A 122 6.00 -47.03 14.66
CA LEU A 122 7.18 -46.17 14.43
C LEU A 122 7.51 -46.08 12.94
N THR A 123 7.45 -47.20 12.21
CA THR A 123 7.65 -47.23 10.76
C THR A 123 6.58 -46.42 10.02
N ALA A 124 5.31 -46.51 10.43
CA ALA A 124 4.24 -45.70 9.86
C ALA A 124 4.45 -44.19 10.09
N VAL A 125 4.83 -43.79 11.31
CA VAL A 125 5.10 -42.38 11.65
C VAL A 125 6.28 -41.84 10.86
N LYS A 126 7.37 -42.60 10.70
CA LYS A 126 8.53 -42.20 9.88
C LYS A 126 8.13 -41.89 8.43
N ALA A 127 7.26 -42.71 7.84
CA ALA A 127 6.79 -42.49 6.48
C ALA A 127 5.97 -41.20 6.36
N VAL A 128 5.01 -40.99 7.28
CA VAL A 128 4.18 -39.77 7.30
C VAL A 128 5.01 -38.51 7.55
N LEU A 129 5.99 -38.59 8.45
CA LEU A 129 6.90 -37.47 8.71
C LEU A 129 7.80 -37.18 7.51
N GLY A 130 8.29 -38.19 6.80
CA GLY A 130 9.03 -38.03 5.56
C GLY A 130 8.23 -37.25 4.51
N ASP A 131 7.01 -37.72 4.22
CA ASP A 131 6.09 -37.06 3.28
C ASP A 131 5.74 -35.62 3.71
N PHE A 132 5.62 -35.40 5.02
CA PHE A 132 5.34 -34.07 5.58
C PHE A 132 6.52 -33.10 5.38
N LEU A 133 7.75 -33.57 5.61
CA LEU A 133 8.97 -32.77 5.45
C LEU A 133 9.25 -32.43 3.99
N GLU A 134 9.04 -33.36 3.06
CA GLU A 134 9.23 -33.12 1.62
C GLU A 134 8.29 -32.02 1.08
N ARG A 135 7.06 -31.96 1.59
CA ARG A 135 6.06 -30.95 1.19
C ARG A 135 6.30 -29.56 1.79
N ARG A 136 7.18 -29.44 2.79
CA ARG A 136 7.43 -28.20 3.56
C ARG A 136 8.83 -27.65 3.35
N ALA A 137 9.23 -27.48 2.10
CA ALA A 137 10.52 -26.90 1.73
C ALA A 137 10.63 -25.44 2.23
N GLY A 138 11.40 -25.24 3.30
CA GLY A 138 11.66 -23.92 3.90
C GLY A 138 11.33 -23.82 5.39
N ASP A 139 10.58 -24.77 5.96
CA ASP A 139 10.30 -24.81 7.40
C ASP A 139 11.51 -25.36 8.17
N ARG A 140 11.73 -24.86 9.39
CA ARG A 140 12.76 -25.36 10.31
C ARG A 140 12.12 -26.36 11.25
N VAL A 141 12.65 -27.58 11.31
CA VAL A 141 12.03 -28.66 12.07
C VAL A 141 12.99 -29.18 13.14
N GLY A 142 12.58 -29.07 14.40
CA GLY A 142 13.20 -29.75 15.53
C GLY A 142 12.50 -31.08 15.77
N LEU A 143 13.28 -32.14 16.03
CA LEU A 143 12.76 -33.46 16.39
C LEU A 143 13.10 -33.77 17.84
N LEU A 144 12.09 -34.12 18.62
CA LEU A 144 12.20 -34.52 20.00
C LEU A 144 11.70 -35.96 20.13
N LEU A 145 12.60 -36.86 20.52
CA LEU A 145 12.30 -38.26 20.73
C LEU A 145 12.13 -38.52 22.24
N PHE A 146 11.00 -39.12 22.63
CA PHE A 146 10.74 -39.53 24.00
C PHE A 146 10.52 -41.04 24.04
N GLY A 147 11.08 -41.73 25.03
CA GLY A 147 10.86 -43.17 25.20
C GLY A 147 11.42 -43.65 26.54
N GLU A 148 11.02 -44.84 26.97
CA GLU A 148 11.70 -45.51 28.07
C GLU A 148 13.10 -45.93 27.62
N ARG A 149 14.13 -45.57 28.39
CA ARG A 149 15.50 -45.97 28.08
C ARG A 149 15.61 -47.50 28.17
N ALA A 150 15.83 -48.16 27.03
CA ALA A 150 16.45 -49.48 27.03
C ALA A 150 17.98 -49.30 26.99
N TYR A 151 18.60 -49.20 28.16
CA TYR A 151 20.00 -49.61 28.27
C TYR A 151 19.99 -51.13 28.27
N GLY A 152 20.56 -51.72 27.22
CA GLY A 152 20.83 -53.15 27.09
C GLY A 152 22.11 -53.33 26.32
#